data_AF-X0WHW9-F1
#
_entry.id   AF-X0WHW9-F1
#
_cell.length_a   1.000
_cell.length_b   1.000
_cell.length_c   1.000
_cell.angle_alpha   90.00
_cell.angle_beta   90.00
_cell.angle_gamma   90.00
#
_symmetry.space_group_name_H-M   'P 1'
#
loop_
_entity.id
_entity.type
_entity.pdbx_description
1 polymer ?
#
loop_
_entity_poly.entity_id
_entity_poly.type
_entity_poly.pdbx_seq_one_letter_code
_entity_poly.pdbx_strand_id
1 'polypeptide(L)'
;KHAFRDETKASLFNLTKLYQQIDYNEEVLGMSPLVTTGNFQWEDGIKDTKVLFMPSKDGRFNISWVPNRNLQNNVILKNNAKYPGNEHMGAFGCDSYDISGTVDNRGSKGALHGLTKFSMEDAPANHFFLEYIARPQTADIFFEDVLMSLVFYGMPLLAENNKPRLLYYLKRRGYRGYSMNRPDKVWNKLSTTEKEIGGIPNSSEDIKQAHAAAIEMYIETHVGLGDDGHGDIYFQKTLEDWAKFNINNRTKFDA
;
A
#
# COMPACT_ATOMS: atom_id res chain seq x y z
N LYS A 1 -11.30 32.74 0.58
CA LYS A 1 -9.87 33.14 0.52
C LYS A 1 -9.11 33.09 1.86
N HIS A 2 -9.77 32.89 3.02
CA HIS A 2 -9.07 32.66 4.31
C HIS A 2 -8.80 31.18 4.64
N ALA A 3 -9.70 30.24 4.29
CA ALA A 3 -9.51 28.82 4.57
C ALA A 3 -8.23 28.22 3.94
N PHE A 4 -7.98 28.53 2.66
CA PHE A 4 -6.80 28.04 1.93
C PHE A 4 -5.46 28.45 2.54
N ARG A 5 -5.41 29.62 3.20
CA ARG A 5 -4.17 30.17 3.78
C ARG A 5 -3.82 29.54 5.13
N ASP A 6 -4.83 29.14 5.91
CA ASP A 6 -4.62 28.44 7.18
C ASP A 6 -4.24 26.98 6.97
N GLU A 7 -4.79 26.31 5.94
CA GLU A 7 -4.42 24.93 5.57
C GLU A 7 -2.95 24.83 5.11
N THR A 8 -2.47 25.77 4.29
CA THR A 8 -1.08 25.77 3.78
C THR A 8 -0.01 25.91 4.86
N LYS A 9 -0.32 26.46 6.04
CA LYS A 9 0.66 26.60 7.14
C LYS A 9 0.77 25.35 8.02
N ALA A 10 -0.21 24.45 7.95
CA ALA A 10 -0.29 23.25 8.77
C ALA A 10 -0.05 21.95 7.99
N SER A 11 -0.31 21.96 6.68
CA SER A 11 -0.03 20.84 5.80
C SER A 11 1.47 20.74 5.51
N LEU A 12 2.00 19.52 5.63
CA LEU A 12 3.37 19.20 5.23
C LEU A 12 3.52 19.15 3.70
N PHE A 13 2.46 18.74 3.00
CA PHE A 13 2.53 18.44 1.58
C PHE A 13 2.03 19.58 0.70
N ASN A 14 2.45 19.58 -0.57
CA ASN A 14 2.04 20.55 -1.57
C ASN A 14 0.55 20.42 -1.92
N LEU A 15 -0.26 21.22 -1.22
CA LEU A 15 -1.71 21.26 -1.38
C LEU A 15 -2.14 21.63 -2.80
N THR A 16 -1.35 22.43 -3.52
CA THR A 16 -1.71 22.83 -4.89
C THR A 16 -1.74 21.61 -5.81
N LYS A 17 -0.71 20.76 -5.75
CA LYS A 17 -0.63 19.54 -6.56
C LYS A 17 -1.69 18.52 -6.16
N LEU A 18 -1.91 18.34 -4.87
CA LEU A 18 -2.95 17.45 -4.35
C LEU A 18 -4.33 17.87 -4.85
N TYR A 19 -4.69 19.16 -4.72
CA TYR A 19 -5.99 19.64 -5.19
C TYR A 19 -6.14 19.59 -6.71
N GLN A 20 -5.08 19.87 -7.48
CA GLN A 20 -5.10 19.66 -8.93
C GLN A 20 -5.41 18.21 -9.32
N GLN A 21 -4.79 17.24 -8.63
CA GLN A 21 -5.06 15.83 -8.89
C GLN A 21 -6.46 15.41 -8.46
N ILE A 22 -6.92 15.90 -7.31
CA ILE A 22 -8.27 15.68 -6.77
C ILE A 22 -9.32 16.16 -7.79
N ASP A 23 -9.17 17.38 -8.30
CA ASP A 23 -10.08 17.96 -9.29
C ASP A 23 -10.04 17.16 -10.61
N TYR A 24 -8.85 16.81 -11.09
CA TYR A 24 -8.68 15.97 -12.28
C TYR A 24 -9.34 14.59 -12.13
N ASN A 25 -9.17 13.94 -10.98
CA ASN A 25 -9.79 12.66 -10.70
C ASN A 25 -11.32 12.76 -10.70
N GLU A 26 -11.90 13.82 -10.14
CA GLU A 26 -13.35 14.07 -10.16
C GLU A 26 -13.88 14.21 -11.60
N GLU A 27 -13.14 14.91 -12.47
CA GLU A 27 -13.49 15.07 -13.88
C GLU A 27 -13.39 13.75 -14.65
N VAL A 28 -12.26 13.04 -14.54
CA VAL A 28 -11.99 11.87 -15.39
C VAL A 28 -12.71 10.61 -14.91
N LEU A 29 -12.86 10.40 -13.60
CA LEU A 29 -13.64 9.27 -13.08
C LEU A 29 -15.13 9.38 -13.44
N GLY A 30 -15.63 10.61 -13.69
CA GLY A 30 -16.96 10.84 -14.25
C GLY A 30 -17.11 10.38 -15.71
N MET A 31 -16.01 10.26 -16.46
CA MET A 31 -15.99 9.90 -17.87
C MET A 31 -15.64 8.42 -18.11
N SER A 32 -14.74 7.84 -17.32
CA SER A 32 -14.34 6.43 -17.42
C SER A 32 -13.89 5.89 -16.05
N PRO A 33 -14.28 4.67 -15.66
CA PRO A 33 -13.82 4.08 -14.40
C PRO A 33 -12.34 3.71 -14.53
N LEU A 34 -11.44 4.56 -14.01
CA LEU A 34 -10.01 4.30 -13.89
C LEU A 34 -9.66 3.45 -12.65
N VAL A 35 -10.64 3.26 -11.76
CA VAL A 35 -10.52 2.45 -10.55
C VAL A 35 -11.63 1.40 -10.56
N THR A 36 -11.25 0.15 -10.30
CA THR A 36 -12.18 -0.95 -10.10
C THR A 36 -12.19 -1.36 -8.63
N THR A 37 -13.38 -1.35 -8.02
CA THR A 37 -13.58 -1.88 -6.67
C THR A 37 -13.84 -3.38 -6.72
N GLY A 38 -13.26 -4.14 -5.79
CA GLY A 38 -13.44 -5.59 -5.72
C GLY A 38 -12.74 -6.25 -4.54
N ASN A 39 -12.63 -7.58 -4.61
CA ASN A 39 -11.92 -8.40 -3.63
C ASN A 39 -11.03 -9.42 -4.32
N PHE A 40 -9.91 -9.76 -3.68
CA PHE A 40 -9.14 -10.94 -4.04
C PHE A 40 -9.75 -12.19 -3.39
N GLN A 41 -9.68 -13.31 -4.09
CA GLN A 41 -10.08 -14.62 -3.58
C GLN A 41 -9.13 -15.70 -4.08
N TRP A 42 -8.89 -16.71 -3.27
CA TRP A 42 -8.26 -17.94 -3.73
C TRP A 42 -9.17 -18.66 -4.74
N GLU A 43 -8.57 -19.27 -5.76
CA GLU A 43 -9.23 -20.10 -6.74
C GLU A 43 -9.99 -21.23 -6.03
N ASP A 44 -11.27 -21.36 -6.36
CA ASP A 44 -12.22 -22.29 -5.72
C ASP A 44 -12.34 -22.15 -4.19
N GLY A 45 -11.90 -21.02 -3.61
CA GLY A 45 -11.86 -20.82 -2.16
C GLY A 45 -10.80 -21.66 -1.44
N ILE A 46 -9.92 -22.34 -2.19
CA ILE A 46 -8.89 -23.21 -1.64
C ILE A 46 -7.63 -22.38 -1.37
N LYS A 47 -7.29 -22.19 -0.10
CA LYS A 47 -6.12 -21.39 0.30
C LYS A 47 -4.84 -21.85 -0.37
N ASP A 48 -3.97 -20.89 -0.67
CA ASP A 48 -2.64 -21.10 -1.25
C ASP A 48 -2.64 -21.66 -2.68
N THR A 49 -3.75 -21.51 -3.41
CA THR A 49 -3.87 -21.73 -4.86
C THR A 49 -3.61 -20.45 -5.64
N LYS A 50 -4.10 -20.33 -6.89
CA LYS A 50 -4.07 -19.05 -7.60
C LYS A 50 -5.02 -18.06 -6.93
N VAL A 51 -4.72 -16.77 -7.01
CA VAL A 51 -5.59 -15.69 -6.59
C VAL A 51 -6.26 -15.09 -7.82
N LEU A 52 -7.54 -14.77 -7.67
CA LEU A 52 -8.37 -14.08 -8.64
C LEU A 52 -8.83 -12.75 -8.04
N PHE A 53 -8.91 -11.71 -8.87
CA PHE A 53 -9.59 -10.47 -8.50
C PHE A 53 -11.03 -10.50 -9.01
N MET A 54 -11.99 -10.29 -8.11
CA MET A 54 -13.42 -10.27 -8.40
C MET A 54 -13.97 -8.86 -8.21
N PRO A 55 -14.33 -8.15 -9.30
CA PRO A 55 -14.99 -6.86 -9.20
C PRO A 55 -16.29 -6.97 -8.39
N SER A 56 -16.46 -6.05 -7.43
CA SER A 56 -17.62 -5.99 -6.56
C SER A 56 -17.76 -4.58 -6.00
N LYS A 57 -18.98 -4.05 -5.98
CA LYS A 57 -19.27 -2.74 -5.39
C LYS A 57 -19.04 -2.71 -3.87
N ASP A 58 -19.16 -3.86 -3.22
CA ASP A 58 -18.90 -4.05 -1.79
C ASP A 58 -17.46 -4.53 -1.52
N GLY A 59 -16.58 -4.36 -2.51
CA GLY A 59 -15.17 -4.70 -2.42
C GLY A 59 -14.41 -3.83 -1.41
N ARG A 60 -13.37 -4.41 -0.81
CA ARG A 60 -12.45 -3.68 0.08
C ARG A 60 -11.23 -3.10 -0.62
N PHE A 61 -11.00 -3.50 -1.87
CA PHE A 61 -9.87 -3.06 -2.67
C PHE A 61 -10.33 -2.15 -3.79
N ASN A 62 -9.58 -1.08 -3.99
CA ASN A 62 -9.61 -0.26 -5.18
C ASN A 62 -8.34 -0.56 -5.97
N ILE A 63 -8.46 -0.93 -7.25
CA ILE A 63 -7.31 -1.16 -8.13
C ILE A 63 -7.41 -0.28 -9.38
N SER A 64 -6.28 0.27 -9.81
CA SER A 64 -6.16 1.08 -11.04
C SER A 64 -5.32 0.39 -12.11
N TRP A 65 -4.54 -0.63 -11.73
CA TRP A 65 -3.74 -1.41 -12.66
C TRP A 65 -3.57 -2.86 -12.19
N VAL A 66 -3.51 -3.79 -13.14
CA VAL A 66 -3.17 -5.20 -12.92
C VAL A 66 -2.09 -5.63 -13.90
N PRO A 67 -1.13 -6.48 -13.49
CA PRO A 67 -0.11 -6.99 -14.39
C PRO A 67 -0.73 -7.92 -15.46
N ASN A 68 0.00 -8.12 -16.56
CA ASN A 68 -0.36 -9.11 -17.57
C ASN A 68 -0.46 -10.52 -16.98
N ARG A 69 -1.28 -11.39 -17.58
CA ARG A 69 -1.64 -12.73 -17.03
C ARG A 69 -0.45 -13.61 -16.70
N ASN A 70 0.67 -13.49 -17.42
CA ASN A 70 1.91 -14.24 -17.19
C ASN A 70 2.66 -13.77 -15.94
N LEU A 71 2.45 -12.53 -15.50
CA LEU A 71 3.04 -11.94 -14.31
C LEU A 71 2.11 -12.06 -13.09
N GLN A 72 0.80 -12.21 -13.29
CA GLN A 72 -0.13 -12.51 -12.21
C GLN A 72 0.20 -13.86 -11.55
N ASN A 73 0.09 -13.94 -10.22
CA ASN A 73 0.35 -15.15 -9.45
C ASN A 73 1.77 -15.74 -9.67
N ASN A 74 2.74 -14.89 -10.03
CA ASN A 74 4.12 -15.30 -10.23
C ASN A 74 4.80 -15.54 -8.87
N VAL A 75 4.82 -16.80 -8.43
CA VAL A 75 5.42 -17.24 -7.16
C VAL A 75 6.65 -18.09 -7.41
N ILE A 76 7.79 -17.70 -6.85
CA ILE A 76 9.04 -18.47 -6.89
C ILE A 76 9.12 -19.36 -5.66
N LEU A 77 9.40 -20.65 -5.85
CA LEU A 77 9.66 -21.61 -4.76
C LEU A 77 11.16 -21.78 -4.56
N LYS A 78 11.65 -21.44 -3.36
CA LYS A 78 13.06 -21.60 -2.98
C LYS A 78 13.16 -22.06 -1.53
N ASN A 79 13.92 -23.14 -1.28
CA ASN A 79 14.14 -23.68 0.07
C ASN A 79 12.85 -23.89 0.89
N ASN A 80 11.81 -24.44 0.24
CA ASN A 80 10.49 -24.66 0.84
C ASN A 80 9.77 -23.37 1.33
N ALA A 81 10.17 -22.21 0.81
CA ALA A 81 9.51 -20.93 1.02
C ALA A 81 9.09 -20.30 -0.30
N LYS A 82 8.04 -19.48 -0.25
CA LYS A 82 7.46 -18.75 -1.38
C LYS A 82 8.04 -17.33 -1.42
N TYR A 83 8.40 -16.90 -2.63
CA TYR A 83 8.96 -15.59 -2.93
C TYR A 83 8.16 -14.89 -4.04
N PRO A 84 8.11 -13.55 -4.04
CA PRO A 84 7.51 -12.78 -5.13
C PRO A 84 8.34 -12.92 -6.40
N GLY A 85 7.68 -13.20 -7.52
CA GLY A 85 8.33 -13.30 -8.83
C GLY A 85 8.52 -11.96 -9.55
N ASN A 86 7.88 -10.89 -9.06
CA ASN A 86 7.84 -9.56 -9.68
C ASN A 86 8.41 -8.46 -8.78
N GLU A 87 9.41 -8.78 -7.94
CA GLU A 87 10.05 -7.81 -7.03
C GLU A 87 10.72 -6.63 -7.75
N HIS A 88 11.01 -6.76 -9.05
CA HIS A 88 11.55 -5.71 -9.91
C HIS A 88 10.50 -4.70 -10.37
N MET A 89 9.21 -5.01 -10.26
CA MET A 89 8.13 -4.17 -10.78
C MET A 89 7.55 -3.20 -9.76
N GLY A 90 7.60 -3.53 -8.47
CA GLY A 90 6.96 -2.70 -7.44
C GLY A 90 7.02 -3.35 -6.06
N ALA A 91 6.35 -2.71 -5.11
CA ALA A 91 6.20 -3.22 -3.75
C ALA A 91 4.93 -2.67 -3.11
N PHE A 92 4.52 -3.31 -2.02
CA PHE A 92 3.45 -2.83 -1.16
C PHE A 92 4.02 -2.14 0.09
N GLY A 93 3.31 -1.11 0.56
CA GLY A 93 3.43 -0.56 1.91
C GLY A 93 2.19 -0.93 2.73
N CYS A 94 2.36 -1.22 4.02
CA CYS A 94 1.25 -1.59 4.89
C CYS A 94 1.41 -1.04 6.32
N ASP A 95 0.38 -0.33 6.79
CA ASP A 95 0.12 -0.13 8.23
C ASP A 95 -0.88 -1.18 8.71
N SER A 96 -0.37 -2.13 9.48
CA SER A 96 -1.13 -3.29 9.96
C SER A 96 -1.82 -3.01 11.30
N TYR A 97 -2.65 -3.94 11.76
CA TYR A 97 -3.13 -3.95 13.14
C TYR A 97 -3.25 -5.37 13.68
N ASP A 98 -2.98 -5.52 14.98
CA ASP A 98 -2.91 -6.83 15.61
C ASP A 98 -4.22 -7.24 16.30
N ILE A 99 -5.10 -6.29 16.64
CA ILE A 99 -6.26 -6.57 17.49
C ILE A 99 -7.55 -6.44 16.67
N SER A 100 -8.35 -7.51 16.65
CA SER A 100 -9.64 -7.56 15.93
C SER A 100 -10.69 -6.60 16.53
N GLY A 101 -10.88 -6.61 17.86
CA GLY A 101 -11.85 -5.75 18.55
C GLY A 101 -11.19 -4.64 19.36
N THR A 102 -11.74 -3.43 19.30
CA THR A 102 -11.51 -2.42 20.35
C THR A 102 -12.80 -2.31 21.17
N VAL A 103 -12.67 -2.07 22.48
CA VAL A 103 -13.81 -2.01 23.42
C VAL A 103 -14.85 -0.97 22.98
N ASP A 104 -14.44 0.03 22.18
CA ASP A 104 -15.28 1.13 21.70
C ASP A 104 -15.57 1.10 20.18
N ASN A 105 -15.26 0.03 19.44
CA ASN A 105 -15.39 -0.03 17.97
C ASN A 105 -14.64 1.07 17.17
N ARG A 106 -13.72 1.81 17.83
CA ARG A 106 -12.96 2.95 17.27
C ARG A 106 -11.50 2.61 16.93
N GLY A 107 -11.20 1.36 16.60
CA GLY A 107 -9.84 1.01 16.24
C GLY A 107 -9.47 1.54 14.84
N SER A 108 -8.23 1.97 14.63
CA SER A 108 -7.74 2.43 13.33
C SER A 108 -7.95 1.37 12.24
N LYS A 109 -8.17 1.81 11.00
CA LYS A 109 -8.20 0.91 9.85
C LYS A 109 -6.81 0.38 9.56
N GLY A 110 -6.73 -0.78 8.92
CA GLY A 110 -5.49 -1.23 8.28
C GLY A 110 -5.41 -0.65 6.89
N ALA A 111 -4.20 -0.34 6.46
CA ALA A 111 -3.92 0.21 5.15
C ALA A 111 -2.95 -0.68 4.38
N LEU A 112 -3.19 -0.80 3.08
CA LEU A 112 -2.27 -1.42 2.14
C LEU A 112 -2.34 -0.62 0.84
N HIS A 113 -1.17 -0.19 0.38
CA HIS A 113 -1.02 0.47 -0.91
C HIS A 113 0.04 -0.24 -1.73
N GLY A 114 -0.24 -0.40 -3.02
CA GLY A 114 0.72 -0.91 -4.00
C GLY A 114 1.28 0.22 -4.84
N LEU A 115 2.60 0.29 -4.97
CA LEU A 115 3.29 1.27 -5.82
C LEU A 115 4.22 0.53 -6.79
N THR A 116 4.07 0.79 -8.08
CA THR A 116 5.05 0.32 -9.08
C THR A 116 6.29 1.19 -9.05
N LYS A 117 7.41 0.65 -9.51
CA LYS A 117 8.64 1.40 -9.78
C LYS A 117 9.00 1.24 -11.25
N PHE A 118 9.96 2.04 -11.71
CA PHE A 118 10.49 1.85 -13.04
C PHE A 118 10.99 0.41 -13.23
N SER A 119 10.53 -0.23 -14.31
CA SER A 119 10.93 -1.57 -14.70
C SER A 119 10.88 -1.67 -16.23
N MET A 120 11.50 -2.73 -16.79
CA MET A 120 11.44 -3.01 -18.23
C MET A 120 10.16 -3.77 -18.63
N GLU A 121 9.27 -4.04 -17.67
CA GLU A 121 7.99 -4.70 -17.91
C GLU A 121 6.96 -3.69 -18.42
N ASP A 122 5.88 -4.21 -19.01
CA ASP A 122 4.69 -3.43 -19.37
C ASP A 122 3.89 -3.07 -18.10
N ALA A 123 4.45 -2.16 -17.31
CA ALA A 123 3.87 -1.63 -16.09
C ALA A 123 4.05 -0.11 -16.04
N PRO A 124 3.05 0.65 -15.59
CA PRO A 124 3.21 2.09 -15.39
C PRO A 124 4.28 2.33 -14.32
N ALA A 125 5.08 3.38 -14.46
CA ALA A 125 6.14 3.69 -13.50
C ALA A 125 5.64 4.64 -12.41
N ASN A 126 5.99 4.39 -11.14
CA ASN A 126 5.60 5.23 -10.00
C ASN A 126 4.07 5.37 -9.85
N HIS A 127 3.32 4.33 -10.22
CA HIS A 127 1.87 4.32 -10.22
C HIS A 127 1.33 3.62 -8.97
N PHE A 128 0.48 4.32 -8.22
CA PHE A 128 -0.30 3.69 -7.16
C PHE A 128 -1.36 2.79 -7.79
N PHE A 129 -1.15 1.47 -7.72
CA PHE A 129 -1.97 0.48 -8.44
C PHE A 129 -3.07 -0.16 -7.59
N LEU A 130 -2.95 -0.09 -6.26
CA LEU A 130 -3.89 -0.68 -5.31
C LEU A 130 -4.00 0.19 -4.06
N GLU A 131 -5.23 0.38 -3.59
CA GLU A 131 -5.59 0.96 -2.29
C GLU A 131 -6.52 0.00 -1.55
N TYR A 132 -6.20 -0.24 -0.28
CA TYR A 132 -7.07 -0.90 0.68
C TYR A 132 -7.02 -0.09 1.97
N ILE A 133 -8.17 0.39 2.43
CA ILE A 133 -8.29 1.15 3.69
C ILE A 133 -9.55 0.66 4.44
N ALA A 134 -9.41 -0.44 5.17
CA ALA A 134 -10.54 -1.10 5.82
C ALA A 134 -10.17 -1.78 7.15
N ARG A 135 -11.19 -2.09 7.94
CA ARG A 135 -11.09 -2.85 9.18
C ARG A 135 -12.11 -4.00 9.18
N PRO A 136 -11.79 -5.14 8.57
CA PRO A 136 -12.66 -6.32 8.61
C PRO A 136 -12.86 -6.81 10.05
N GLN A 137 -13.85 -7.69 10.22
CA GLN A 137 -14.30 -8.20 11.51
C GLN A 137 -13.17 -8.84 12.33
N THR A 138 -12.18 -9.44 11.67
CA THR A 138 -10.99 -10.00 12.32
C THR A 138 -9.71 -9.54 11.62
N ALA A 139 -8.63 -9.43 12.39
CA ALA A 139 -7.31 -9.15 11.84
C ALA A 139 -6.86 -10.26 10.85
N ASP A 140 -7.30 -11.50 11.03
CA ASP A 140 -6.93 -12.60 10.12
C ASP A 140 -7.58 -12.46 8.73
N ILE A 141 -8.76 -11.84 8.62
CA ILE A 141 -9.34 -11.48 7.30
C ILE A 141 -8.44 -10.45 6.63
N PHE A 142 -8.01 -9.41 7.35
CA PHE A 142 -7.06 -8.42 6.82
C PHE A 142 -5.74 -9.06 6.39
N PHE A 143 -5.20 -9.99 7.19
CA PHE A 143 -3.96 -10.69 6.84
C PHE A 143 -4.11 -11.58 5.60
N GLU A 144 -5.25 -12.25 5.45
CA GLU A 144 -5.54 -13.04 4.25
C GLU A 144 -5.73 -12.14 3.02
N ASP A 145 -6.46 -11.03 3.16
CA ASP A 145 -6.66 -10.00 2.12
C ASP A 145 -5.30 -9.48 1.61
N VAL A 146 -4.41 -9.09 2.53
CA VAL A 146 -3.04 -8.66 2.19
C VAL A 146 -2.27 -9.79 1.51
N LEU A 147 -2.28 -11.01 2.05
CA LEU A 147 -1.55 -12.12 1.45
C LEU A 147 -2.02 -12.40 0.01
N MET A 148 -3.33 -12.41 -0.23
CA MET A 148 -3.88 -12.64 -1.56
C MET A 148 -3.46 -11.55 -2.55
N SER A 149 -3.46 -10.28 -2.15
CA SER A 149 -2.98 -9.20 -3.03
C SER A 149 -1.49 -9.34 -3.35
N LEU A 150 -0.66 -9.68 -2.36
CA LEU A 150 0.78 -9.92 -2.60
C LEU A 150 1.00 -11.04 -3.62
N VAL A 151 0.27 -12.15 -3.48
CA VAL A 151 0.37 -13.31 -4.38
C VAL A 151 -0.15 -12.96 -5.77
N PHE A 152 -1.30 -12.30 -5.89
CA PHE A 152 -1.86 -11.91 -7.18
C PHE A 152 -0.89 -11.06 -7.99
N TYR A 153 -0.30 -10.02 -7.37
CA TYR A 153 0.67 -9.14 -8.04
C TYR A 153 2.07 -9.74 -8.13
N GLY A 154 2.38 -10.78 -7.36
CA GLY A 154 3.72 -11.35 -7.27
C GLY A 154 4.77 -10.37 -6.74
N MET A 155 4.37 -9.38 -5.94
CA MET A 155 5.24 -8.29 -5.45
C MET A 155 5.44 -8.36 -3.92
N PRO A 156 6.60 -7.91 -3.41
CA PRO A 156 6.92 -7.94 -1.99
C PRO A 156 6.19 -6.85 -1.18
N LEU A 157 6.20 -7.01 0.14
CA LEU A 157 5.64 -6.09 1.14
C LEU A 157 6.72 -5.54 2.07
N LEU A 158 6.74 -4.22 2.24
CA LEU A 158 7.41 -3.56 3.36
C LEU A 158 6.36 -3.07 4.36
N ALA A 159 6.16 -3.83 5.43
CA ALA A 159 5.22 -3.48 6.50
C ALA A 159 5.95 -3.05 7.77
N GLU A 160 5.25 -2.31 8.62
CA GLU A 160 5.75 -1.99 9.96
C GLU A 160 5.89 -3.24 10.82
N ASN A 161 7.00 -3.36 11.55
CA ASN A 161 7.26 -4.52 12.41
C ASN A 161 6.85 -4.32 13.88
N ASN A 162 6.34 -3.14 14.25
CA ASN A 162 5.82 -2.85 15.59
C ASN A 162 4.55 -3.65 15.93
N LYS A 163 3.78 -4.02 14.90
CA LYS A 163 2.56 -4.82 14.97
C LYS A 163 2.78 -6.10 14.14
N PRO A 164 3.56 -7.07 14.68
CA PRO A 164 4.22 -8.08 13.86
C PRO A 164 3.29 -9.24 13.45
N ARG A 165 2.02 -9.29 13.86
CA ARG A 165 1.17 -10.47 13.57
C ARG A 165 0.99 -10.72 12.08
N LEU A 166 0.92 -9.68 11.26
CA LEU A 166 0.89 -9.81 9.80
C LEU A 166 2.15 -10.51 9.29
N LEU A 167 3.33 -10.09 9.74
CA LEU A 167 4.61 -10.67 9.31
C LEU A 167 4.76 -12.13 9.75
N TYR A 168 4.36 -12.44 11.00
CA TYR A 168 4.31 -13.81 11.48
C TYR A 168 3.28 -14.66 10.72
N TYR A 169 2.15 -14.08 10.35
CA TYR A 169 1.14 -14.76 9.54
C TYR A 169 1.70 -15.16 8.17
N LEU A 170 2.36 -14.23 7.46
CA LEU A 170 3.04 -14.53 6.20
C LEU A 170 4.08 -15.63 6.37
N LYS A 171 4.93 -15.55 7.41
CA LYS A 171 5.94 -16.57 7.70
C LYS A 171 5.32 -17.95 7.93
N ARG A 172 4.31 -18.06 8.80
CA ARG A 172 3.65 -19.35 9.09
C ARG A 172 2.98 -19.97 7.87
N ARG A 173 2.48 -19.14 6.95
CA ARG A 173 1.88 -19.56 5.67
C ARG A 173 2.92 -19.91 4.59
N GLY A 174 4.22 -19.78 4.88
CA GLY A 174 5.32 -20.07 3.94
C GLY A 174 5.72 -18.90 3.04
N TYR A 175 5.16 -17.71 3.25
CA TYR A 175 5.39 -16.50 2.46
C TYR A 175 6.36 -15.52 3.12
N ARG A 176 7.29 -16.00 3.96
CA ARG A 176 8.33 -15.12 4.55
C ARG A 176 9.12 -14.38 3.47
N GLY A 177 9.33 -14.99 2.29
CA GLY A 177 10.02 -14.37 1.16
C GLY A 177 9.34 -13.12 0.60
N TYR A 178 8.04 -12.93 0.86
CA TYR A 178 7.31 -11.73 0.47
C TYR A 178 7.55 -10.54 1.42
N SER A 179 7.96 -10.78 2.66
CA SER A 179 8.28 -9.67 3.57
C SER A 179 9.69 -9.15 3.28
N MET A 180 9.79 -7.90 2.89
CA MET A 180 11.07 -7.23 2.68
C MET A 180 11.82 -7.11 4.01
N ASN A 181 13.15 -7.17 3.94
CA ASN A 181 13.96 -6.63 5.02
C ASN A 181 14.05 -5.11 4.86
N ARG A 182 14.50 -4.45 5.92
CA ARG A 182 14.82 -3.02 5.89
C ARG A 182 15.72 -2.67 4.69
N PRO A 183 15.29 -1.75 3.81
CA PRO A 183 16.09 -1.36 2.65
C PRO A 183 17.36 -0.57 3.05
N ASP A 184 17.34 0.09 4.21
CA ASP A 184 18.45 0.90 4.72
C ASP A 184 19.56 0.10 5.41
N LYS A 185 19.40 -1.23 5.57
CA LYS A 185 20.38 -2.09 6.26
C LYS A 185 20.77 -3.29 5.41
N VAL A 186 22.07 -3.58 5.40
CA VAL A 186 22.58 -4.86 4.91
C VAL A 186 22.18 -6.00 5.86
N TRP A 187 21.98 -7.21 5.32
CA TRP A 187 21.49 -8.38 6.05
C TRP A 187 22.21 -8.66 7.37
N ASN A 188 23.54 -8.55 7.39
CA ASN A 188 24.33 -8.84 8.59
C ASN A 188 24.08 -7.87 9.75
N LYS A 189 23.58 -6.66 9.47
CA LYS A 189 23.25 -5.63 10.46
C LYS A 189 21.80 -5.69 10.95
N LEU A 190 21.00 -6.61 10.42
CA LEU A 190 19.63 -6.84 10.91
C LEU A 190 19.67 -7.56 12.26
N SER A 191 18.77 -7.16 13.16
CA SER A 191 18.45 -7.86 14.39
C SER A 191 17.89 -9.25 14.11
N THR A 192 17.86 -10.11 15.13
CA THR A 192 17.29 -11.46 15.03
C THR A 192 15.86 -11.43 14.52
N THR A 193 15.03 -10.53 15.07
CA THR A 193 13.63 -10.36 14.64
C THR A 193 13.53 -9.86 13.20
N GLU A 194 14.32 -8.86 12.80
CA GLU A 194 14.30 -8.36 11.42
C GLU A 194 14.71 -9.46 10.42
N LYS A 195 15.71 -10.30 10.74
CA LYS A 195 16.06 -11.47 9.91
C LYS A 195 14.91 -12.47 9.88
N GLU A 196 14.28 -12.72 11.02
CA GLU A 196 13.24 -13.72 11.17
C GLU A 196 11.97 -13.38 10.38
N ILE A 197 11.47 -12.14 10.49
CA ILE A 197 10.15 -11.76 9.97
C ILE A 197 10.17 -10.59 8.97
N GLY A 198 11.25 -9.84 8.88
CA GLY A 198 11.35 -8.67 8.00
C GLY A 198 10.70 -7.42 8.58
N GLY A 199 10.26 -6.53 7.69
CA GLY A 199 9.60 -5.27 8.01
C GLY A 199 10.55 -4.16 8.44
N ILE A 200 9.97 -3.00 8.73
CA ILE A 200 10.67 -1.79 9.16
C ILE A 200 10.09 -1.29 10.49
N PRO A 201 10.90 -0.86 11.47
CA PRO A 201 10.37 -0.23 12.68
C PRO A 201 9.86 1.17 12.37
N ASN A 202 8.76 1.58 13.00
CA ASN A 202 8.17 2.92 12.85
C ASN A 202 8.40 3.80 14.12
N SER A 203 9.35 3.42 14.98
CA SER A 203 9.56 4.10 16.27
C SER A 203 10.59 5.24 16.23
N SER A 204 11.54 5.24 15.30
CA SER A 204 12.57 6.28 15.22
C SER A 204 12.09 7.51 14.42
N GLU A 205 12.37 8.70 14.95
CA GLU A 205 12.04 9.98 14.30
C GLU A 205 12.58 10.05 12.87
N ASP A 206 13.81 9.56 12.64
CA ASP A 206 14.44 9.54 11.32
C ASP A 206 13.62 8.75 10.28
N ILE A 207 12.99 7.64 10.67
CA ILE A 207 12.17 6.83 9.75
C ILE A 207 10.86 7.57 9.42
N LYS A 208 10.28 8.26 10.41
CA LYS A 208 9.08 9.07 10.20
C LYS A 208 9.35 10.23 9.25
N GLN A 209 10.46 10.93 9.43
CA GLN A 209 10.90 12.00 8.54
C GLN A 209 11.23 11.48 7.14
N ALA A 210 11.88 10.32 7.03
CA ALA A 210 12.15 9.68 5.73
C ALA A 210 10.87 9.27 4.99
N HIS A 211 9.87 8.73 5.69
CA HIS A 211 8.56 8.42 5.10
C HIS A 211 7.85 9.69 4.61
N ALA A 212 7.81 10.73 5.45
CA ALA A 212 7.25 12.03 5.11
C ALA A 212 7.93 12.64 3.87
N ALA A 213 9.26 12.66 3.84
CA ALA A 213 10.04 13.17 2.71
C ALA A 213 9.83 12.35 1.43
N ALA A 214 9.66 11.03 1.53
CA ALA A 214 9.37 10.18 0.38
C ALA A 214 7.97 10.48 -0.21
N ILE A 215 6.96 10.69 0.63
CA ILE A 215 5.61 11.08 0.18
C ILE A 215 5.64 12.50 -0.41
N GLU A 216 6.33 13.44 0.23
CA GLU A 216 6.49 14.80 -0.27
C GLU A 216 7.16 14.79 -1.66
N MET A 217 8.26 14.06 -1.81
CA MET A 217 8.94 13.89 -3.09
C MET A 217 8.00 13.30 -4.15
N TYR A 218 7.25 12.26 -3.81
CA TYR A 218 6.27 11.65 -4.72
C TYR A 218 5.21 12.65 -5.17
N ILE A 219 4.64 13.42 -4.23
CA ILE A 219 3.65 14.46 -4.53
C ILE A 219 4.26 15.51 -5.45
N GLU A 220 5.48 15.94 -5.19
CA GLU A 220 6.17 16.91 -6.02
C GLU A 220 6.48 16.39 -7.43
N THR A 221 6.72 15.10 -7.63
CA THR A 221 7.13 14.59 -8.94
C THR A 221 6.01 13.97 -9.75
N HIS A 222 4.97 13.43 -9.11
CA HIS A 222 4.00 12.54 -9.77
C HIS A 222 2.53 12.89 -9.52
N VAL A 223 2.23 13.95 -8.75
CA VAL A 223 0.85 14.33 -8.41
C VAL A 223 0.53 15.72 -8.95
N GLY A 224 -0.70 15.88 -9.45
CA GLY A 224 -1.16 17.14 -10.02
C GLY A 224 -0.66 17.34 -11.44
N LEU A 225 -0.65 18.59 -11.91
CA LEU A 225 -0.21 18.91 -13.26
C LEU A 225 1.33 18.96 -13.33
N GLY A 226 1.93 18.02 -14.07
CA GLY A 226 3.35 17.99 -14.44
C GLY A 226 3.58 18.29 -15.91
N ASP A 227 4.82 18.10 -16.37
CA ASP A 227 5.23 18.39 -17.75
C ASP A 227 4.55 17.47 -18.78
N ASP A 228 4.31 16.21 -18.41
CA ASP A 228 3.71 15.18 -19.27
C ASP A 228 2.18 15.06 -19.10
N GLY A 229 1.56 15.97 -18.34
CA GLY A 229 0.13 15.95 -18.02
C GLY A 229 -0.14 15.76 -16.53
N HIS A 230 -1.36 15.33 -16.20
CA HIS A 230 -1.72 15.05 -14.80
C HIS A 230 -1.08 13.74 -14.34
N GLY A 231 -0.82 13.66 -13.03
CA GLY A 231 -0.44 12.43 -12.36
C GLY A 231 -1.48 11.31 -12.54
N ASP A 232 -1.06 10.09 -12.24
CA ASP A 232 -1.83 8.88 -12.49
C ASP A 232 -2.26 8.17 -11.19
N ILE A 233 -2.22 8.86 -10.05
CA ILE A 233 -2.82 8.40 -8.80
C ILE A 233 -4.33 8.71 -8.78
N TYR A 234 -5.14 7.65 -8.87
CA TYR A 234 -6.61 7.76 -8.96
C TYR A 234 -7.34 7.52 -7.62
N PHE A 235 -6.59 7.34 -6.53
CA PHE A 235 -7.14 7.06 -5.21
C PHE A 235 -7.51 8.34 -4.45
N GLN A 236 -8.74 8.81 -4.68
CA GLN A 236 -9.26 10.06 -4.10
C GLN A 236 -9.12 10.13 -2.58
N LYS A 237 -9.43 9.03 -1.89
CA LYS A 237 -9.37 8.97 -0.43
C LYS A 237 -7.96 9.23 0.09
N THR A 238 -6.96 8.59 -0.50
CA THR A 238 -5.54 8.81 -0.20
C THR A 238 -5.12 10.26 -0.44
N LEU A 239 -5.50 10.85 -1.58
CA LEU A 239 -5.18 12.25 -1.89
C LEU A 239 -5.79 13.24 -0.90
N GLU A 240 -7.05 13.05 -0.54
CA GLU A 240 -7.74 13.88 0.46
C GLU A 240 -7.14 13.75 1.86
N ASP A 241 -6.70 12.56 2.24
CA ASP A 241 -6.07 12.32 3.53
C ASP A 241 -4.66 12.95 3.57
N TRP A 242 -3.90 12.90 2.48
CA TRP A 242 -2.65 13.66 2.33
C TRP A 242 -2.87 15.17 2.41
N ALA A 243 -3.93 15.71 1.78
CA ALA A 243 -4.23 17.14 1.83
C ALA A 243 -4.58 17.63 3.25
N LYS A 244 -5.05 16.74 4.13
CA LYS A 244 -5.40 17.05 5.52
C LYS A 244 -4.32 16.62 6.51
N PHE A 245 -3.25 15.99 6.04
CA PHE A 245 -2.21 15.43 6.89
C PHE A 245 -1.45 16.54 7.63
N ASN A 246 -1.36 16.39 8.95
CA ASN A 246 -0.61 17.28 9.81
C ASN A 246 0.47 16.49 10.54
N ILE A 247 1.73 16.81 10.27
CA ILE A 247 2.89 16.12 10.85
C ILE A 247 2.89 16.17 12.39
N ASN A 248 2.31 17.22 12.98
CA ASN A 248 2.23 17.40 14.43
C ASN A 248 1.02 16.70 15.07
N ASN A 249 0.08 16.19 14.26
CA ASN A 249 -1.11 15.47 14.75
C ASN A 249 -1.53 14.33 13.80
N ARG A 250 -0.74 13.25 13.81
CA ARG A 250 -0.88 12.11 12.89
C ARG A 250 -2.09 11.20 13.15
N THR A 251 -2.73 11.29 14.32
CA THR A 251 -3.70 10.29 14.80
C THR A 251 -4.99 10.16 13.95
N LYS A 252 -5.35 11.17 13.16
CA LYS A 252 -6.60 11.17 12.36
C LYS A 252 -6.42 10.66 10.92
N PHE A 253 -5.20 10.60 10.40
CA PHE A 253 -4.87 10.29 9.00
C PHE A 253 -3.62 9.41 8.90
N ASP A 254 -3.50 8.40 9.76
CA ASP A 254 -2.31 7.53 9.86
C ASP A 254 -2.36 6.30 8.94
N ALA A 255 -3.53 6.04 8.34
CA ALA A 255 -3.77 4.95 7.40
C ALA A 255 -3.40 5.37 5.97
#